data_AF-A0A101VB51-F1
#
_entry.id   AF-A0A101VB51-F1
#
_cell.length_a   1.000
_cell.length_b   1.000
_cell.length_c   1.000
_cell.angle_alpha   90.00
_cell.angle_beta   90.00
_cell.angle_gamma   90.00
#
_symmetry.space_group_name_H-M   'P 1'
#
loop_
_entity.id
_entity.type
_entity.pdbx_description
1 polymer ?
#
loop_
_entity_poly.entity_id
_entity_poly.type
_entity_poly.pdbx_seq_one_letter_code
_entity_poly.pdbx_strand_id
1 'polypeptide(L)'
;MIRDKILLGIFIGFLADASKLIFNYIAFKLTFTNLVFWQLIAALLLEKDDIHKPSALLIGSIADITVSILLGVIFIYVIYFIGKEYLWIKGIGFGMLVWVSLFGVLLAQLIQGKISQDPSGILVTIVAHFIFGLSLAFFTWLLARNMTLFHEELKKLIGDDRKAFKLLKPHSLKKLLDGERRGFKKPKKI
;
A
#
# COMPACT_ATOMS: atom_id res chain seq x y z
N MET A 1 0.74 22.24 -3.71
CA MET A 1 0.11 21.14 -4.49
C MET A 1 -0.37 20.09 -3.51
N ILE A 2 -1.63 19.66 -3.66
CA ILE A 2 -2.50 18.83 -2.80
C ILE A 2 -1.92 18.52 -1.40
N ARG A 3 -2.39 19.26 -0.37
CA ARG A 3 -2.09 18.95 1.04
C ARG A 3 -2.87 17.73 1.55
N ASP A 4 -3.99 17.43 0.91
CA ASP A 4 -4.88 16.34 1.30
C ASP A 4 -4.32 14.98 0.84
N LYS A 5 -3.95 14.15 1.81
CA LYS A 5 -3.37 12.81 1.58
C LYS A 5 -4.38 11.88 0.89
N ILE A 6 -5.67 12.04 1.16
CA ILE A 6 -6.74 11.26 0.53
C ILE A 6 -6.83 11.64 -0.94
N LEU A 7 -6.99 12.92 -1.25
CA LEU A 7 -7.12 13.36 -2.65
C LEU A 7 -5.87 13.00 -3.47
N LEU A 8 -4.68 13.15 -2.88
CA LEU A 8 -3.42 12.73 -3.50
C LEU A 8 -3.41 11.23 -3.80
N GLY A 9 -3.84 10.40 -2.85
CA GLY A 9 -3.96 8.96 -3.02
C GLY A 9 -4.98 8.56 -4.08
N ILE A 10 -6.11 9.26 -4.17
CA ILE A 10 -7.11 9.04 -5.22
C ILE A 10 -6.49 9.22 -6.61
N PHE A 11 -5.83 10.36 -6.85
CA PHE A 11 -5.21 10.64 -8.15
C PHE A 11 -4.10 9.63 -8.48
N ILE A 12 -3.26 9.28 -7.51
CA ILE A 12 -2.17 8.32 -7.71
C ILE A 12 -2.71 6.92 -8.01
N GLY A 13 -3.72 6.47 -7.27
CA GLY A 13 -4.37 5.17 -7.50
C GLY A 13 -4.99 5.09 -8.89
N PHE A 14 -5.71 6.14 -9.31
CA PHE A 14 -6.30 6.22 -10.64
C PHE A 14 -5.25 6.18 -11.77
N LEU A 15 -4.16 6.96 -11.66
CA LEU A 15 -3.10 6.97 -12.69
C LEU A 15 -2.32 5.66 -12.74
N ALA A 16 -2.08 5.03 -11.58
CA ALA A 16 -1.46 3.71 -11.53
C ALA A 16 -2.34 2.63 -12.17
N ASP A 17 -3.65 2.69 -11.92
CA ASP A 17 -4.62 1.80 -12.55
C ASP A 17 -4.64 1.94 -14.07
N ALA A 18 -4.65 3.17 -14.58
CA ALA A 18 -4.55 3.41 -16.02
C ALA A 18 -3.30 2.75 -16.63
N SER A 19 -2.17 2.79 -15.93
CA SER A 19 -0.92 2.13 -16.39
C SER A 19 -1.07 0.60 -16.44
N LYS A 20 -1.64 0.01 -15.38
CA LYS A 20 -1.96 -1.43 -15.29
C LYS A 20 -2.86 -1.87 -16.45
N LEU A 21 -3.91 -1.10 -16.71
CA LEU A 21 -4.92 -1.39 -17.73
C LEU A 21 -4.36 -1.25 -19.15
N ILE A 22 -3.54 -0.23 -19.42
CA ILE A 22 -2.84 -0.08 -20.71
C ILE A 22 -2.00 -1.33 -20.99
N PHE A 23 -1.21 -1.77 -20.01
CA PHE A 23 -0.41 -2.99 -20.17
C PHE A 23 -1.28 -4.23 -20.42
N ASN A 24 -2.33 -4.43 -19.60
CA ASN A 24 -3.23 -5.57 -19.79
C ASN A 24 -3.88 -5.57 -21.17
N TYR A 25 -4.33 -4.41 -21.66
CA TYR A 25 -4.93 -4.30 -22.98
C TYR A 25 -3.94 -4.59 -24.11
N ILE A 26 -2.69 -4.14 -23.99
CA ILE A 26 -1.61 -4.50 -24.91
C ILE A 26 -1.40 -6.03 -24.89
N ALA A 27 -1.31 -6.64 -23.71
CA ALA A 27 -1.13 -8.09 -23.57
C ALA A 27 -2.30 -8.88 -24.18
N PHE A 28 -3.54 -8.38 -24.02
CA PHE A 28 -4.73 -8.94 -24.67
C PHE A 28 -4.63 -8.85 -26.20
N LYS A 29 -4.24 -7.70 -26.74
CA LYS A 29 -4.03 -7.52 -28.19
C LYS A 29 -2.93 -8.39 -28.76
N LEU A 30 -1.91 -8.69 -27.96
CA LEU A 30 -0.81 -9.59 -28.31
C LEU A 30 -1.11 -11.06 -28.00
N THR A 31 -2.35 -11.40 -27.63
CA THR A 31 -2.83 -12.78 -27.37
C THR A 31 -2.18 -13.49 -26.18
N PHE A 32 -1.50 -12.75 -25.28
CA PHE A 32 -0.98 -13.31 -24.03
C PHE A 32 -2.06 -13.59 -22.98
N THR A 33 -3.25 -13.02 -23.16
CA THR A 33 -4.45 -13.28 -22.36
C THR A 33 -5.68 -13.17 -23.26
N ASN A 34 -6.71 -13.96 -22.96
CA ASN A 34 -7.99 -13.92 -23.68
C ASN A 34 -9.01 -12.95 -23.07
N LEU A 35 -8.64 -12.25 -22.00
CA LEU A 35 -9.54 -11.38 -21.25
C LEU A 35 -8.87 -10.05 -20.92
N VAL A 36 -9.67 -8.99 -21.03
CA VAL A 36 -9.30 -7.69 -20.47
C VAL A 36 -9.60 -7.68 -18.98
N PHE A 37 -8.84 -6.89 -18.22
CA PHE A 37 -8.88 -6.88 -16.76
C PHE A 37 -10.28 -6.61 -16.18
N TRP A 38 -11.04 -5.71 -16.80
CA TRP A 38 -12.40 -5.40 -16.36
C TRP A 38 -13.35 -6.60 -16.44
N GLN A 39 -13.16 -7.52 -17.39
CA GLN A 39 -13.95 -8.76 -17.44
C GLN A 39 -13.62 -9.68 -16.27
N LEU A 40 -12.35 -9.74 -15.86
CA LEU A 40 -11.92 -10.50 -14.68
C LEU A 40 -12.59 -9.95 -13.41
N ILE A 41 -12.64 -8.63 -13.27
CA ILE A 41 -13.30 -7.99 -12.12
C ILE A 41 -14.81 -8.16 -12.19
N ALA A 42 -15.43 -8.05 -13.36
CA ALA A 42 -16.87 -8.23 -13.54
C ALA A 42 -17.34 -9.64 -13.12
N ALA A 43 -16.50 -10.66 -13.27
CA ALA A 43 -16.80 -12.04 -12.87
C ALA A 43 -17.01 -12.23 -11.36
N LEU A 44 -16.57 -11.28 -10.53
CA LEU A 44 -16.93 -11.25 -9.10
C LEU A 44 -18.41 -10.99 -8.86
N LEU A 45 -19.04 -10.24 -9.77
CA LEU A 45 -20.39 -9.70 -9.59
C LEU A 45 -21.42 -10.30 -10.53
N LEU A 46 -20.96 -10.89 -11.64
CA LEU A 46 -21.80 -11.40 -12.72
C LEU A 46 -21.67 -12.91 -12.86
N GLU A 47 -22.67 -13.50 -13.51
CA GLU A 47 -22.64 -14.89 -13.95
C GLU A 47 -21.86 -15.05 -15.25
N LYS A 48 -21.40 -16.28 -15.51
CA LYS A 48 -20.51 -16.62 -16.64
C LYS A 48 -21.02 -16.09 -17.99
N ASP A 49 -22.32 -16.23 -18.23
CA ASP A 49 -22.96 -15.88 -19.50
C ASP A 49 -23.06 -14.36 -19.72
N ASP A 50 -22.83 -13.56 -18.68
CA ASP A 50 -22.91 -12.10 -18.73
C ASP A 50 -21.54 -11.41 -18.90
N ILE A 51 -20.42 -12.10 -18.66
CA ILE A 51 -19.06 -11.52 -18.61
C ILE A 51 -18.61 -10.89 -19.93
N HIS A 52 -19.16 -11.37 -21.05
CA HIS A 52 -18.83 -10.87 -22.39
C HIS A 52 -19.74 -9.73 -22.86
N LYS A 53 -20.76 -9.35 -22.07
CA LYS A 53 -21.66 -8.25 -22.42
C LYS A 53 -20.96 -6.89 -22.20
N PRO A 54 -21.30 -5.85 -22.99
CA PRO A 54 -20.74 -4.50 -22.77
C PRO A 54 -21.01 -3.96 -21.36
N SER A 55 -22.13 -4.34 -20.73
CA SER A 55 -22.44 -3.99 -19.35
C SER A 55 -21.43 -4.54 -18.34
N ALA A 56 -20.84 -5.71 -18.60
CA ALA A 56 -19.80 -6.28 -17.75
C ALA A 56 -18.54 -5.42 -17.74
N LEU A 57 -18.15 -4.83 -18.86
CA LEU A 57 -17.00 -3.91 -18.92
C LEU A 57 -17.23 -2.67 -18.05
N LEU A 58 -18.45 -2.11 -18.08
CA LEU A 58 -18.79 -0.96 -17.26
C LEU A 58 -18.75 -1.30 -15.77
N ILE A 59 -19.43 -2.39 -15.37
CA ILE A 59 -19.46 -2.85 -13.98
C ILE A 59 -18.05 -3.16 -13.48
N GLY A 60 -17.28 -3.92 -14.26
CA GLY A 60 -15.89 -4.25 -13.98
C GLY A 60 -15.00 -3.01 -13.84
N SER A 61 -15.14 -2.02 -14.74
CA SER A 61 -14.36 -0.79 -14.69
C SER A 61 -14.65 0.04 -13.43
N ILE A 62 -15.92 0.14 -13.01
CA ILE A 62 -16.31 0.91 -11.82
C ILE A 62 -15.73 0.24 -10.57
N ALA A 63 -15.88 -1.09 -10.47
CA ALA A 63 -15.33 -1.85 -9.37
C ALA A 63 -13.79 -1.74 -9.30
N ASP A 64 -13.11 -1.90 -10.44
CA ASP A 64 -11.65 -1.84 -10.53
C ASP A 64 -11.09 -0.46 -10.15
N ILE A 65 -11.65 0.61 -10.74
CA ILE A 65 -11.23 1.99 -10.46
C ILE A 65 -11.46 2.32 -8.98
N THR A 66 -12.60 1.91 -8.41
CA THR A 66 -12.92 2.15 -7.00
C THR A 66 -11.89 1.51 -6.07
N VAL A 67 -11.56 0.23 -6.31
CA VAL A 67 -10.56 -0.49 -5.52
C VAL A 67 -9.18 0.14 -5.72
N SER A 68 -8.80 0.48 -6.94
CA SER A 68 -7.48 1.06 -7.24
C SER A 68 -7.28 2.43 -6.60
N ILE A 69 -8.32 3.26 -6.58
CA ILE A 69 -8.33 4.55 -5.87
C ILE A 69 -8.14 4.34 -4.36
N LEU A 70 -8.88 3.40 -3.76
CA LEU A 70 -8.74 3.05 -2.35
C LEU A 70 -7.32 2.57 -2.03
N LEU A 71 -6.76 1.71 -2.87
CA LEU A 71 -5.39 1.22 -2.76
C LEU A 71 -4.35 2.35 -2.87
N GLY A 72 -4.58 3.33 -3.75
CA GLY A 72 -3.75 4.53 -3.86
C GLY A 72 -3.76 5.36 -2.57
N VAL A 73 -4.92 5.53 -1.94
CA VAL A 73 -5.05 6.18 -0.62
C VAL A 73 -4.28 5.40 0.44
N ILE A 74 -4.48 4.09 0.52
CA ILE A 74 -3.76 3.23 1.47
C ILE A 74 -2.25 3.35 1.26
N PHE A 75 -1.78 3.29 0.01
CA PHE A 75 -0.37 3.41 -0.31
C PHE A 75 0.23 4.75 0.15
N ILE A 76 -0.48 5.86 -0.07
CA ILE A 76 -0.03 7.18 0.42
C ILE A 76 0.05 7.21 1.94
N TYR A 77 -0.91 6.62 2.65
CA TYR A 77 -0.82 6.53 4.12
C TYR A 77 0.33 5.65 4.57
N VAL A 78 0.59 4.52 3.90
CA VAL A 78 1.77 3.70 4.17
C VAL A 78 3.02 4.58 4.05
N ILE A 79 3.25 5.24 2.92
CA ILE A 79 4.43 6.11 2.71
C ILE A 79 4.49 7.27 3.72
N TYR A 80 3.35 7.82 4.13
CA TYR A 80 3.28 8.85 5.17
C TYR A 80 3.83 8.35 6.52
N PHE A 81 3.50 7.12 6.92
CA PHE A 81 3.95 6.54 8.18
C PHE A 81 5.38 5.98 8.12
N ILE A 82 5.71 5.20 7.09
CA ILE A 82 6.99 4.48 7.00
C ILE A 82 8.08 5.21 6.20
N GLY A 83 7.79 6.41 5.70
CA GLY A 83 8.73 7.25 4.95
C GLY A 83 8.86 6.89 3.47
N LYS A 84 9.58 7.74 2.73
CA LYS A 84 9.79 7.65 1.27
C LYS A 84 11.05 6.87 0.88
N GLU A 85 11.86 6.44 1.84
CA GLU A 85 13.07 5.65 1.59
C GLU A 85 12.68 4.37 0.84
N TYR A 86 13.41 4.02 -0.21
CA TYR A 86 13.14 2.85 -1.06
C TYR A 86 11.73 2.84 -1.67
N LEU A 87 11.17 4.01 -2.02
CA LEU A 87 9.82 4.17 -2.58
C LEU A 87 9.49 3.19 -3.72
N TRP A 88 10.43 2.94 -4.63
CA TRP A 88 10.25 2.00 -5.75
C TRP A 88 10.05 0.56 -5.28
N ILE A 89 10.87 0.09 -4.33
CA ILE A 89 10.75 -1.25 -3.75
C ILE A 89 9.44 -1.37 -2.97
N LYS A 90 9.07 -0.34 -2.19
CA LYS A 90 7.79 -0.27 -1.47
C LYS A 90 6.61 -0.33 -2.44
N GLY A 91 6.68 0.38 -3.57
CA GLY A 91 5.66 0.34 -4.62
C GLY A 91 5.50 -1.03 -5.24
N ILE A 92 6.59 -1.64 -5.72
CA ILE A 92 6.59 -3.00 -6.26
C ILE A 92 6.04 -3.99 -5.24
N GLY A 93 6.57 -3.96 -4.01
CA GLY A 93 6.16 -4.84 -2.92
C GLY A 93 4.67 -4.71 -2.61
N PHE A 94 4.14 -3.47 -2.57
CA PHE A 94 2.73 -3.22 -2.39
C PHE A 94 1.88 -3.77 -3.54
N GLY A 95 2.26 -3.52 -4.80
CA GLY A 95 1.56 -4.06 -5.97
C GLY A 95 1.53 -5.59 -5.99
N MET A 96 2.66 -6.23 -5.68
CA MET A 96 2.76 -7.70 -5.60
C MET A 96 1.99 -8.27 -4.41
N LEU A 97 1.95 -7.58 -3.27
CA LEU A 97 1.13 -7.96 -2.13
C LEU A 97 -0.36 -7.90 -2.48
N VAL A 98 -0.79 -6.84 -3.18
CA VAL A 98 -2.17 -6.72 -3.67
C VAL A 98 -2.51 -7.85 -4.63
N TRP A 99 -1.61 -8.18 -5.57
CA TRP A 99 -1.81 -9.28 -6.49
C TRP A 99 -1.99 -10.61 -5.75
N VAL A 100 -1.08 -10.99 -4.86
CA VAL A 100 -1.19 -12.30 -4.20
C VAL A 100 -2.40 -12.37 -3.26
N SER A 101 -2.74 -11.28 -2.56
CA SER A 101 -3.86 -11.26 -1.60
C SER A 101 -5.22 -11.16 -2.28
N LEU A 102 -5.46 -10.13 -3.10
CA LEU A 102 -6.76 -9.92 -3.73
C LEU A 102 -6.97 -10.82 -4.93
N PHE A 103 -5.95 -11.04 -5.75
CA PHE A 103 -6.08 -11.87 -6.95
C PHE A 103 -5.80 -13.34 -6.67
N GLY A 104 -4.65 -13.64 -6.05
CA GLY A 104 -4.20 -15.01 -5.81
C GLY A 104 -5.08 -15.77 -4.83
N VAL A 105 -5.52 -15.14 -3.74
CA VAL A 105 -6.34 -15.79 -2.70
C VAL A 105 -7.82 -15.54 -2.92
N LEU A 106 -8.27 -14.27 -2.97
CA LEU A 106 -9.71 -13.97 -3.00
C LEU A 106 -10.32 -14.24 -4.38
N LEU A 107 -9.79 -13.62 -5.43
CA LEU A 107 -10.40 -13.69 -6.75
C LEU A 107 -10.37 -15.12 -7.30
N ALA A 108 -9.24 -15.81 -7.20
CA ALA A 108 -9.07 -17.16 -7.73
C ALA A 108 -10.12 -18.16 -7.20
N GLN A 109 -10.55 -18.00 -5.94
CA GLN A 109 -11.60 -18.82 -5.34
C GLN A 109 -13.00 -18.42 -5.81
N LEU A 110 -13.26 -17.11 -5.93
CA LEU A 110 -14.59 -16.58 -6.24
C LEU A 110 -14.99 -16.71 -7.71
N ILE A 111 -14.02 -16.71 -8.63
CA ILE A 111 -14.30 -16.80 -10.09
C ILE A 111 -14.07 -18.20 -10.65
N GLN A 112 -13.74 -19.17 -9.80
CA GLN A 112 -13.53 -20.56 -10.22
C GLN A 112 -14.78 -21.10 -10.90
N GLY A 113 -14.63 -21.61 -12.13
CA GLY A 113 -15.74 -22.12 -12.94
C GLY A 113 -16.50 -21.05 -13.75
N LYS A 114 -16.39 -19.77 -13.39
CA LYS A 114 -16.95 -18.66 -14.18
C LYS A 114 -16.03 -18.27 -15.35
N ILE A 115 -14.73 -18.21 -15.10
CA ILE A 115 -13.72 -17.87 -16.10
C ILE A 115 -12.63 -18.94 -16.14
N SER A 116 -12.21 -19.34 -17.35
CA SER A 116 -10.98 -20.11 -17.54
C SER A 116 -9.78 -19.16 -17.59
N GLN A 117 -8.87 -19.27 -16.63
CA GLN A 117 -7.58 -18.59 -16.62
C GLN A 117 -6.50 -19.60 -17.00
N ASP A 118 -5.78 -19.31 -18.09
CA ASP A 118 -4.60 -20.07 -18.47
C ASP A 118 -3.34 -19.50 -17.78
N PRO A 119 -2.23 -20.24 -17.71
CA PRO A 119 -1.01 -19.77 -17.06
C PRO A 119 -0.47 -18.45 -17.64
N SER A 120 -0.63 -18.21 -18.95
CA SER A 120 -0.20 -16.96 -19.57
C SER A 120 -1.04 -15.78 -19.07
N GLY A 121 -2.37 -15.93 -19.00
CA GLY A 121 -3.25 -14.93 -18.41
C GLY A 121 -2.87 -14.57 -16.97
N ILE A 122 -2.54 -15.57 -16.15
CA ILE A 122 -2.08 -15.34 -14.77
C ILE A 122 -0.77 -14.55 -14.75
N LEU A 123 0.21 -14.90 -15.59
CA LEU A 123 1.46 -14.15 -15.71
C LEU A 123 1.23 -12.69 -16.14
N VAL A 124 0.29 -12.44 -17.05
CA VAL A 124 -0.12 -11.08 -17.42
C VAL A 124 -0.64 -10.32 -16.18
N THR A 125 -1.44 -10.94 -15.32
CA THR A 125 -1.91 -10.26 -14.09
C THR A 125 -0.78 -9.95 -13.11
N ILE A 126 0.23 -10.82 -13.00
CA ILE A 126 1.43 -10.58 -12.17
C ILE A 126 2.16 -9.33 -12.66
N VAL A 127 2.47 -9.28 -13.96
CA VAL A 127 3.21 -8.16 -14.55
C VAL A 127 2.39 -6.86 -14.49
N ALA A 128 1.07 -6.95 -14.69
CA ALA A 128 0.18 -5.80 -14.56
C ALA A 128 0.25 -5.19 -13.15
N HIS A 129 0.26 -6.02 -12.10
CA HIS A 129 0.35 -5.53 -10.71
C HIS A 129 1.76 -5.07 -10.31
N PHE A 130 2.80 -5.65 -10.90
CA PHE A 130 4.15 -5.12 -10.80
C PHE A 130 4.21 -3.68 -11.38
N ILE A 131 3.63 -3.48 -12.58
CA ILE A 131 3.51 -2.16 -13.21
C ILE A 131 2.65 -1.22 -12.36
N PHE A 132 1.53 -1.68 -11.81
CA PHE A 132 0.70 -0.91 -10.89
C PHE A 132 1.52 -0.40 -9.70
N GLY A 133 2.29 -1.28 -9.05
CA GLY A 133 3.18 -0.93 -7.94
C GLY A 133 4.27 0.08 -8.31
N LEU A 134 4.91 -0.10 -9.47
CA LEU A 134 5.86 0.87 -10.02
C LEU A 134 5.21 2.23 -10.29
N SER A 135 4.01 2.24 -10.87
CA SER A 135 3.27 3.46 -11.17
C SER A 135 2.83 4.19 -9.90
N LEU A 136 2.40 3.47 -8.86
CA LEU A 136 2.14 4.06 -7.54
C LEU A 136 3.39 4.80 -7.02
N ALA A 137 4.55 4.17 -7.08
CA ALA A 137 5.81 4.80 -6.68
C ALA A 137 6.16 6.01 -7.55
N PHE A 138 6.06 5.90 -8.88
CA PHE A 138 6.35 6.98 -9.82
C PHE A 138 5.47 8.21 -9.60
N PHE A 139 4.14 8.03 -9.56
CA PHE A 139 3.21 9.15 -9.36
C PHE A 139 3.31 9.73 -7.95
N THR A 140 3.62 8.91 -6.94
CA THR A 140 3.95 9.41 -5.59
C THR A 140 5.20 10.28 -5.61
N TRP A 141 6.29 9.83 -6.25
CA TRP A 141 7.51 10.63 -6.39
C TRP A 141 7.25 11.96 -7.10
N LEU A 142 6.42 11.94 -8.15
CA LEU A 142 6.10 13.12 -8.95
C LEU A 142 5.20 14.12 -8.20
N LEU A 143 4.14 13.64 -7.56
CA LEU A 143 3.06 14.49 -7.03
C LEU A 143 3.18 14.77 -5.52
N ALA A 144 3.81 13.90 -4.75
CA ALA A 144 3.89 14.00 -3.29
C ALA A 144 5.12 14.79 -2.77
N ARG A 145 5.74 15.65 -3.60
CA ARG A 145 7.00 16.37 -3.25
C ARG A 145 6.93 17.10 -1.91
N ASN A 146 5.82 17.80 -1.65
CA ASN A 146 5.65 18.63 -0.45
C ASN A 146 4.85 17.92 0.66
N MET A 147 4.64 16.61 0.55
CA MET A 147 3.95 15.83 1.59
C MET A 147 4.80 15.78 2.86
N THR A 148 4.29 16.35 3.95
CA THR A 148 4.86 16.19 5.29
C THR A 148 4.76 14.73 5.72
N LEU A 149 5.86 14.15 6.18
CA LEU A 149 5.89 12.78 6.71
C LEU A 149 5.50 12.76 8.18
N PHE A 150 5.01 11.61 8.65
CA PHE A 150 4.58 11.46 10.04
C PHE A 150 5.66 11.83 11.05
N HIS A 151 6.91 11.41 10.80
CA HIS A 151 8.05 11.72 11.68
C HIS A 151 8.32 13.23 11.80
N GLU A 152 8.06 14.01 10.75
CA GLU A 152 8.20 15.47 10.77
C GLU A 152 7.05 16.14 11.54
N GLU A 153 5.82 15.64 11.40
CA GLU A 153 4.67 16.12 12.20
C GLU A 153 4.87 15.78 13.68
N LEU A 154 5.33 14.56 13.99
CA LEU A 154 5.62 14.11 15.34
C LEU A 154 6.71 14.96 16.00
N LYS A 155 7.80 15.25 15.28
CA LYS A 155 8.89 16.12 15.76
C LYS A 155 8.42 17.55 16.05
N LYS A 156 7.46 18.08 15.28
CA LYS A 156 6.87 19.40 15.54
C LYS A 156 5.97 19.40 16.79
N LEU A 157 5.19 18.33 16.99
CA LEU A 157 4.27 18.20 18.13
C LEU A 157 5.00 17.97 19.45
N ILE A 158 6.00 17.09 19.43
CA ILE A 158 6.78 16.72 20.62
C ILE A 158 7.87 17.77 20.92
N GLY A 159 8.26 18.61 19.94
CA GLY A 159 9.36 19.55 20.07
C GLY A 159 10.74 18.86 20.00
N ASP A 160 11.83 19.64 19.95
CA ASP A 160 13.20 19.10 20.06
C ASP A 160 13.43 18.59 21.50
N ASP A 161 12.97 17.36 21.74
CA ASP A 161 12.69 16.83 23.07
C ASP A 161 13.92 16.44 23.88
N ARG A 162 15.09 16.96 23.51
CA ARG A 162 16.24 17.03 24.41
C ARG A 162 15.94 17.86 25.67
N LYS A 163 14.89 18.69 25.67
CA LYS A 163 14.45 19.48 26.84
C LYS A 163 13.40 18.78 27.71
N ALA A 164 12.37 18.12 27.16
CA ALA A 164 11.38 17.42 28.01
C ALA A 164 11.97 16.18 28.69
N PHE A 165 12.86 15.44 28.02
CA PHE A 165 13.59 14.33 28.65
C PHE A 165 14.54 14.81 29.77
N LYS A 166 15.00 16.07 29.72
CA LYS A 166 15.77 16.71 30.80
C LYS A 166 14.88 17.12 31.98
N LEU A 167 13.62 17.52 31.73
CA LEU A 167 12.63 17.87 32.75
C LEU A 167 12.02 16.62 33.44
N LEU A 168 11.96 15.50 32.73
CA LEU A 168 11.55 14.19 33.25
C LEU A 168 12.67 13.43 33.98
N LYS A 169 13.82 14.06 34.24
CA LYS A 169 14.71 13.61 35.32
C LYS A 169 14.24 14.31 36.60
N PRO A 170 13.29 13.73 37.36
CA PRO A 170 12.94 14.36 38.61
C PRO A 170 14.17 14.32 39.51
N HIS A 171 14.44 15.43 40.19
CA HIS A 171 15.49 15.53 41.20
C HIS A 171 15.35 14.42 42.28
N SER A 172 14.16 13.82 42.40
CA SER A 172 13.86 12.68 43.28
C SER A 172 14.49 11.34 42.85
N LEU A 173 14.79 11.11 41.57
CA LEU A 173 15.40 9.86 41.10
C LEU A 173 16.88 9.77 41.50
N LYS A 174 17.56 10.91 41.63
CA LYS A 174 18.92 10.97 42.15
C LYS A 174 18.97 10.62 43.64
N LYS A 175 17.97 11.06 44.42
CA LYS A 175 17.85 10.73 45.86
C LYS A 175 17.56 9.24 46.11
N LEU A 176 16.81 8.58 45.22
CA LEU A 176 16.56 7.13 45.27
C LEU A 176 17.83 6.33 44.94
N LEU A 177 18.55 6.70 43.89
CA LEU A 177 19.79 6.03 43.48
C LEU A 177 20.97 6.29 44.45
N ASP A 178 21.02 7.46 45.08
CA ASP A 178 22.03 7.78 46.11
C ASP A 178 21.67 7.21 47.49
N GLY A 179 20.39 6.93 47.75
CA GLY A 179 19.89 6.30 48.98
C GLY A 179 20.19 4.80 49.08
N GLU A 180 20.13 4.07 47.97
CA GLU A 180 20.42 2.63 47.94
C GLU A 180 21.91 2.30 48.19
N ARG A 181 22.84 3.23 47.94
CA ARG A 181 24.27 2.98 48.19
C ARG A 181 24.69 2.98 49.66
N ARG A 182 23.81 3.37 50.60
CA ARG A 182 24.15 3.45 52.04
C ARG A 182 23.78 2.22 52.87
N GLY A 183 23.17 1.18 52.28
CA GLY A 183 22.62 0.04 53.02
C GLY A 183 23.44 -1.26 53.05
N PHE A 184 24.37 -1.48 52.12
CA PHE A 184 25.09 -2.76 52.05
C PHE A 184 26.31 -2.78 52.98
N LYS A 185 26.09 -3.12 54.26
CA LYS A 185 27.17 -3.62 55.12
C LYS A 185 27.66 -4.94 54.55
N LYS A 186 28.93 -4.99 54.13
CA LYS A 186 29.60 -6.23 53.72
C LYS A 186 29.50 -7.27 54.85
N PRO A 187 29.15 -8.54 54.55
CA PRO A 187 29.13 -9.58 55.56
C PRO A 187 30.54 -9.80 56.11
N LYS A 188 30.65 -9.92 57.44
CA LYS A 188 31.89 -10.35 58.11
C LYS A 188 32.21 -11.77 57.66
N LYS A 189 33.43 -11.98 57.17
CA LYS A 189 33.97 -13.31 56.91
C LYS A 189 34.03 -14.07 58.24
N ILE A 190 33.47 -15.28 58.25
CA ILE A 190 33.71 -16.34 59.25
C ILE A 190 34.93 -17.12 58.79
#